data_AF-G3NST9-F1
#
_entry.id   AF-G3NST9-F1
#
_cell.length_a   1.000
_cell.length_b   1.000
_cell.length_c   1.000
_cell.angle_alpha   90.00
_cell.angle_beta   90.00
_cell.angle_gamma   90.00
#
_symmetry.space_group_name_H-M   'P 1'
#
loop_
_entity.id
_entity.type
_entity.pdbx_description
1 polymer ?
#
loop_
_entity_poly.entity_id
_entity_poly.type
_entity_poly.pdbx_seq_one_letter_code
_entity_poly.pdbx_strand_id
1 'polypeptide(L)'
;AHTANKVCGVLAGSLGATLLKHFSGKPSALTWFGRLRRWLRHLRGSTAASANHEPIAGKREDVALQAAEATDGSVSTLAANSLPAVGIKRTTNGGKSTLSKSLHLQIPNSCLIAQDSYFKEECVVPVDSNGFKQYDKLDALHMDAMMDEVNSWRRDPEACLRRRGLNPAHATPSADEAVHVLIVEGFLIFNHRPLNEIFCKRYFMEIPYDVCKRRRSSRVYTPPDPPGYFDGHVWPMYLKNRQEMESMESDILFLDGLKPKEELLAHVYRDVCQEIERLREKH
;
A
#
# COMPACT_ATOMS: atom_id res chain seq x y z
N ALA A 1 11.55 27.84 -38.67
CA ALA A 1 10.11 27.64 -38.36
C ALA A 1 9.39 26.59 -39.23
N HIS A 2 9.99 26.01 -40.28
CA HIS A 2 9.29 25.05 -41.17
C HIS A 2 9.60 23.55 -40.95
N THR A 3 10.59 23.22 -40.11
CA THR A 3 10.95 21.82 -39.79
C THR A 3 10.31 21.30 -38.49
N ALA A 4 9.94 22.18 -37.56
CA ALA A 4 9.27 21.81 -36.30
C ALA A 4 7.79 21.43 -36.47
N ASN A 5 7.11 21.94 -37.51
CA ASN A 5 5.70 21.66 -37.75
C ASN A 5 5.42 20.29 -38.39
N LYS A 6 6.42 19.62 -38.99
CA LYS A 6 6.25 18.25 -39.53
C LYS A 6 6.40 17.16 -38.46
N VAL A 7 7.21 17.38 -37.43
CA VAL A 7 7.42 16.39 -36.34
C VAL A 7 6.23 16.35 -35.38
N CYS A 8 5.57 17.48 -35.12
CA CYS A 8 4.35 17.53 -34.29
C CYS A 8 3.14 16.86 -34.96
N GLY A 9 3.04 16.89 -36.30
CA GLY A 9 1.91 16.30 -37.03
C GLY A 9 1.91 14.77 -37.08
N VAL A 10 3.10 14.14 -37.13
CA VAL A 10 3.23 12.68 -37.22
C VAL A 10 3.05 12.01 -35.86
N LEU A 11 3.50 12.65 -34.77
CA LEU A 11 3.31 12.14 -33.41
C LEU A 11 1.86 12.21 -32.93
N ALA A 12 1.09 13.22 -33.34
CA ALA A 12 -0.32 13.34 -32.98
C ALA A 12 -1.22 12.27 -33.66
N GLY A 13 -0.88 11.85 -34.88
CA GLY A 13 -1.63 10.83 -35.62
C GLY A 13 -1.44 9.40 -35.10
N SER A 14 -0.22 9.05 -34.69
CA SER A 14 0.12 7.70 -34.21
C SER A 14 -0.38 7.42 -32.78
N LEU A 15 -0.31 8.43 -31.89
CA LEU A 15 -0.85 8.34 -30.54
C LEU A 15 -2.39 8.34 -30.51
N GLY A 16 -3.03 9.09 -31.41
CA GLY A 16 -4.49 9.20 -31.48
C GLY A 16 -5.19 7.88 -31.87
N ALA A 17 -4.62 7.12 -32.81
CA ALA A 17 -5.19 5.85 -33.27
C ALA A 17 -5.02 4.70 -32.27
N THR A 18 -3.94 4.73 -31.47
CA THR A 18 -3.63 3.69 -30.48
C THR A 18 -4.50 3.83 -29.22
N LEU A 19 -4.79 5.07 -28.80
CA LEU A 19 -5.66 5.36 -27.66
C LEU A 19 -7.16 5.12 -27.95
N LEU A 20 -7.60 5.27 -29.20
CA LEU A 20 -9.01 5.05 -29.57
C LEU A 20 -9.45 3.58 -29.45
N LYS A 21 -8.52 2.63 -29.61
CA LYS A 21 -8.81 1.19 -29.42
C LYS A 21 -8.87 0.77 -27.94
N HIS A 22 -8.30 1.55 -27.02
CA HIS A 22 -8.22 1.20 -25.60
C HIS A 22 -9.38 1.74 -24.75
N PHE A 23 -10.20 2.66 -25.29
CA PHE A 23 -11.23 3.37 -24.52
C PHE A 23 -12.65 3.30 -25.08
N SER A 24 -12.93 2.42 -26.04
CA SER A 24 -14.31 2.16 -26.47
C SER A 24 -15.10 1.47 -25.34
N GLY A 25 -15.90 2.26 -24.60
CA GLY A 25 -16.92 1.75 -23.68
C GLY A 25 -16.94 2.30 -22.26
N LYS A 26 -16.14 3.31 -21.89
CA LYS A 26 -16.17 3.89 -20.52
C LYS A 26 -16.67 5.35 -20.48
N PRO A 27 -17.60 5.73 -19.57
CA PRO A 27 -18.20 7.07 -19.49
C PRO A 27 -17.24 8.22 -19.14
N SER A 28 -15.98 7.93 -18.77
CA SER A 28 -14.99 8.93 -18.33
C SER A 28 -14.15 9.57 -19.45
N ALA A 29 -14.28 9.11 -20.70
CA ALA A 29 -13.49 9.66 -21.82
C ALA A 29 -13.94 11.07 -22.25
N LEU A 30 -15.24 11.37 -22.17
CA LEU A 30 -15.82 12.65 -22.59
C LEU A 30 -15.33 13.84 -21.74
N THR A 31 -15.10 13.63 -20.44
CA THR A 31 -14.61 14.67 -19.53
C THR A 31 -13.13 14.98 -19.74
N TRP A 32 -12.34 14.01 -20.21
CA TRP A 32 -10.93 14.20 -20.52
C TRP A 32 -10.73 14.94 -21.85
N PHE A 33 -11.44 14.54 -22.91
CA PHE A 33 -11.43 15.26 -24.20
C PHE A 33 -11.94 16.71 -24.07
N GLY A 34 -12.91 16.94 -23.18
CA GLY A 34 -13.39 18.29 -22.87
C GLY A 34 -12.33 19.20 -22.25
N ARG A 35 -11.48 18.68 -21.36
CA ARG A 35 -10.37 19.42 -20.74
C ARG A 35 -9.23 19.68 -21.74
N LEU A 36 -8.88 18.69 -22.55
CA LEU A 36 -7.83 18.81 -23.58
C LEU A 36 -8.21 19.85 -24.65
N ARG A 37 -9.47 19.88 -25.11
CA ARG A 37 -9.98 20.91 -26.04
C ARG A 37 -10.02 22.31 -25.44
N ARG A 38 -10.16 22.44 -24.12
CA ARG A 38 -10.17 23.74 -23.43
C ARG A 38 -8.75 24.29 -23.31
N TRP A 39 -7.80 23.42 -22.98
CA TRP A 39 -6.36 23.73 -22.91
C TRP A 39 -5.79 24.10 -24.29
N LEU A 40 -6.11 23.34 -25.35
CA LEU A 40 -5.67 23.63 -26.72
C LEU A 40 -6.27 24.92 -27.31
N ARG A 41 -7.45 25.36 -26.85
CA ARG A 41 -8.03 26.66 -27.24
C ARG A 41 -7.32 27.84 -26.57
N HIS A 42 -6.82 27.65 -25.34
CA HIS A 42 -6.03 28.66 -24.65
C HIS A 42 -4.69 28.90 -25.34
N LEU A 43 -4.05 27.83 -25.86
CA LEU A 43 -2.79 27.94 -26.61
C LEU A 43 -2.93 28.57 -28.01
N ARG A 44 -4.14 28.63 -28.59
CA ARG A 44 -4.39 29.25 -29.91
C ARG A 44 -4.96 30.67 -29.84
N GLY A 45 -5.20 31.20 -28.64
CA GLY A 45 -5.82 32.52 -28.45
C GLY A 45 -4.84 33.70 -28.34
N SER A 46 -3.53 33.46 -28.29
CA SER A 46 -2.53 34.52 -28.06
C SER A 46 -1.62 34.75 -29.25
N THR A 47 -2.17 35.05 -30.44
CA THR A 47 -1.46 35.75 -31.53
C THR A 47 -2.47 36.31 -32.54
N ALA A 48 -2.95 37.56 -32.37
CA ALA A 48 -3.34 38.45 -33.48
C ALA A 48 -3.77 39.85 -32.97
N ALA A 49 -3.24 40.88 -33.64
CA ALA A 49 -3.56 42.32 -33.63
C ALA A 49 -2.97 43.16 -32.49
N SER A 50 -2.42 44.37 -32.69
CA SER A 50 -1.83 45.09 -33.84
C SER A 50 -1.20 46.35 -33.22
N ALA A 51 -0.12 46.87 -33.80
CA ALA A 51 0.75 47.90 -33.25
C ALA A 51 0.16 49.32 -33.11
N ASN A 52 0.85 50.12 -32.26
CA ASN A 52 1.03 51.59 -32.23
C ASN A 52 0.23 52.43 -31.21
N HIS A 53 0.85 52.72 -30.05
CA HIS A 53 1.14 54.08 -29.53
C HIS A 53 1.76 54.02 -28.10
N GLU A 54 2.88 54.71 -27.88
CA GLU A 54 3.33 55.23 -26.57
C GLU A 54 2.75 56.65 -26.35
N PRO A 55 2.80 57.29 -25.15
CA PRO A 55 3.33 56.86 -23.84
C PRO A 55 2.35 57.13 -22.66
N ILE A 56 2.71 56.76 -21.42
CA ILE A 56 2.50 57.50 -20.14
C ILE A 56 2.63 56.55 -18.94
N ALA A 57 3.31 57.07 -17.92
CA ALA A 57 3.76 56.47 -16.67
C ALA A 57 2.72 55.72 -15.82
N GLY A 58 3.25 54.72 -15.09
CA GLY A 58 2.90 54.49 -13.69
C GLY A 58 1.84 53.42 -13.43
N LYS A 59 2.23 52.44 -12.60
CA LYS A 59 1.38 51.51 -11.84
C LYS A 59 0.54 50.55 -12.68
N ARG A 60 1.12 49.42 -13.09
CA ARG A 60 0.40 48.16 -13.35
C ARG A 60 1.32 46.95 -13.52
N GLU A 61 2.28 46.76 -12.61
CA GLU A 61 2.99 45.47 -12.48
C GLU A 61 2.75 44.76 -11.13
N ASP A 62 2.11 45.42 -10.15
CA ASP A 62 1.97 44.85 -8.79
C ASP A 62 0.71 43.99 -8.54
N VAL A 63 -0.18 43.79 -9.53
CA VAL A 63 -1.45 43.04 -9.30
C VAL A 63 -1.42 41.63 -9.90
N ALA A 64 -0.48 41.32 -10.78
CA ALA A 64 -0.38 39.99 -11.39
C ALA A 64 0.54 39.02 -10.62
N LEU A 65 1.52 39.52 -9.86
CA LEU A 65 2.37 38.69 -9.02
C LEU A 65 1.76 38.33 -7.66
N GLN A 66 0.88 39.17 -7.09
CA GLN A 66 0.19 38.85 -5.83
C GLN A 66 -0.97 37.86 -5.98
N ALA A 67 -1.42 37.57 -7.21
CA ALA A 67 -2.48 36.59 -7.46
C ALA A 67 -1.95 35.16 -7.63
N ALA A 68 -0.64 34.97 -7.81
CA ALA A 68 0.00 33.65 -7.86
C ALA A 68 0.47 33.16 -6.47
N GLU A 69 0.53 34.04 -5.48
CA GLU A 69 0.89 33.73 -4.08
C GLU A 69 -0.33 33.59 -3.15
N ALA A 70 -1.57 33.73 -3.66
CA ALA A 70 -2.80 33.68 -2.86
C ALA A 70 -3.68 32.43 -3.07
N THR A 71 -3.11 31.37 -3.64
CA THR A 71 -3.67 30.01 -3.51
C THR A 71 -2.68 29.08 -2.83
N ASP A 72 -2.00 29.59 -1.80
CA ASP A 72 -1.45 28.78 -0.72
C ASP A 72 -2.50 28.75 0.40
N GLY A 73 -3.36 27.72 0.35
CA GLY A 73 -4.45 27.48 1.28
C GLY A 73 -4.43 26.01 1.69
N SER A 74 -3.43 25.67 2.52
CA SER A 74 -3.31 24.44 3.31
C SER A 74 -3.55 23.11 2.56
N VAL A 75 -2.73 22.83 1.56
CA VAL A 75 -2.14 21.48 1.51
C VAL A 75 -0.74 21.66 2.03
N SER A 76 -0.58 21.51 3.36
CA SER A 76 0.75 21.35 3.92
C SER A 76 1.39 20.22 3.13
N THR A 77 2.44 20.57 2.39
CA THR A 77 3.40 19.57 1.93
C THR A 77 4.15 19.18 3.19
N LEU A 78 3.49 18.45 4.09
CA LEU A 78 4.18 17.65 5.08
C LEU A 78 5.16 16.85 4.26
N ALA A 79 6.45 17.16 4.39
CA ALA A 79 7.50 16.22 4.03
C ALA A 79 6.98 14.87 4.53
N ALA A 80 6.78 13.93 3.62
CA ALA A 80 6.15 12.68 3.95
C ALA A 80 7.09 11.96 4.92
N ASN A 81 6.91 12.19 6.22
CA ASN A 81 7.47 11.44 7.34
C ASN A 81 6.88 10.04 7.21
N SER A 82 7.35 9.31 6.20
CA SER A 82 6.79 8.06 5.71
C SER A 82 7.46 6.95 6.48
N LEU A 83 6.67 6.34 7.32
CA LEU A 83 7.09 5.60 8.48
C LEU A 83 7.23 4.11 8.19
N PRO A 84 8.11 3.39 8.91
CA PRO A 84 8.42 2.00 8.62
C PRO A 84 7.16 1.14 8.66
N ALA A 85 6.82 0.56 7.51
CA ALA A 85 5.85 -0.52 7.44
C ALA A 85 6.60 -1.85 7.56
N VAL A 86 6.24 -2.61 8.59
CA VAL A 86 6.80 -3.92 8.91
C VAL A 86 5.78 -4.98 8.50
N GLY A 87 6.21 -5.90 7.64
CA GLY A 87 5.41 -7.07 7.27
C GLY A 87 5.82 -8.30 8.07
N ILE A 88 4.86 -8.97 8.71
CA ILE A 88 5.03 -10.26 9.39
C ILE A 88 4.19 -11.31 8.67
N LYS A 89 4.83 -12.12 7.84
CA LYS A 89 4.20 -13.25 7.15
C LYS A 89 4.48 -14.57 7.86
N ARG A 90 3.53 -15.49 7.82
CA ARG A 90 3.73 -16.87 8.28
C ARG A 90 2.84 -17.83 7.51
N THR A 91 3.23 -19.11 7.47
CA THR A 91 2.30 -20.21 7.20
C THR A 91 1.07 -20.15 8.13
N THR A 92 0.02 -20.89 7.84
CA THR A 92 -1.13 -20.96 8.74
C THR A 92 -0.73 -21.52 10.13
N ASN A 93 -1.50 -21.23 11.17
CA ASN A 93 -1.27 -21.71 12.55
C ASN A 93 0.11 -21.35 13.13
N GLY A 94 0.45 -20.13 12.79
CA GLY A 94 1.70 -19.48 13.02
C GLY A 94 2.11 -19.18 14.47
N GLY A 95 1.15 -18.71 15.26
CA GLY A 95 1.51 -17.73 16.28
C GLY A 95 1.98 -16.38 15.70
N LYS A 96 1.77 -16.13 14.40
CA LYS A 96 1.96 -14.81 13.76
C LYS A 96 1.22 -13.71 14.52
N SER A 97 -0.07 -13.95 14.78
CA SER A 97 -0.93 -13.04 15.56
C SER A 97 -0.50 -12.88 17.01
N THR A 98 0.26 -13.82 17.56
CA THR A 98 0.85 -13.63 18.89
C THR A 98 2.05 -12.70 18.80
N LEU A 99 2.99 -12.96 17.89
CA LEU A 99 4.18 -12.13 17.70
C LEU A 99 3.79 -10.68 17.33
N SER A 100 2.91 -10.49 16.35
CA SER A 100 2.50 -9.16 15.87
C SER A 100 1.77 -8.35 16.94
N LYS A 101 0.89 -8.97 17.74
CA LYS A 101 0.22 -8.32 18.88
C LYS A 101 1.21 -7.96 19.98
N SER A 102 2.12 -8.87 20.34
CA SER A 102 3.15 -8.58 21.34
C SER A 102 4.10 -7.47 20.88
N LEU A 103 4.47 -7.45 19.60
CA LEU A 103 5.28 -6.39 19.01
C LEU A 103 4.54 -5.04 19.03
N HIS A 104 3.26 -5.03 18.64
CA HIS A 104 2.40 -3.85 18.68
C HIS A 104 2.28 -3.27 20.10
N LEU A 105 2.24 -4.11 21.13
CA LEU A 105 2.21 -3.66 22.53
C LEU A 105 3.54 -3.04 23.00
N GLN A 106 4.67 -3.43 22.41
CA GLN A 106 5.99 -2.92 22.80
C GLN A 106 6.45 -1.71 21.99
N ILE A 107 5.93 -1.54 20.77
CA ILE A 107 6.29 -0.42 19.89
C ILE A 107 5.26 0.70 20.06
N PRO A 108 5.66 1.87 20.60
CA PRO A 108 4.77 3.02 20.71
C PRO A 108 4.34 3.50 19.32
N ASN A 109 3.19 4.15 19.23
CA ASN A 109 2.66 4.72 17.98
C ASN A 109 2.52 3.71 16.83
N SER A 110 2.37 2.42 17.14
CA SER A 110 2.18 1.38 16.13
C SER A 110 0.70 1.15 15.80
N CYS A 111 0.40 0.68 14.59
CA CYS A 111 -0.93 0.31 14.10
C CYS A 111 -0.83 -1.13 13.55
N LEU A 112 -1.76 -2.03 13.93
CA LEU A 112 -1.74 -3.43 13.51
C LEU A 112 -2.88 -3.74 12.53
N ILE A 113 -2.55 -4.18 11.32
CA ILE A 113 -3.50 -4.66 10.30
C ILE A 113 -3.32 -6.17 10.15
N ALA A 114 -4.40 -6.94 10.32
CA ALA A 114 -4.39 -8.39 10.18
C ALA A 114 -5.13 -8.82 8.90
N GLN A 115 -4.45 -9.52 8.00
CA GLN A 115 -5.01 -9.98 6.72
C GLN A 115 -6.24 -10.87 6.89
N ASP A 116 -6.30 -11.66 7.96
CA ASP A 116 -7.43 -12.56 8.26
C ASP A 116 -8.76 -11.79 8.45
N SER A 117 -8.74 -10.46 8.68
CA SER A 117 -9.93 -9.62 8.76
C SER A 117 -10.55 -9.27 7.40
N TYR A 118 -9.90 -9.63 6.29
CA TYR A 118 -10.34 -9.28 4.94
C TYR A 118 -10.75 -10.49 4.12
N PHE A 119 -11.04 -11.64 4.74
CA PHE A 119 -11.64 -12.75 4.01
C PHE A 119 -12.98 -12.35 3.42
N LYS A 120 -13.23 -12.80 2.19
CA LYS A 120 -14.53 -12.70 1.57
C LYS A 120 -15.50 -13.68 2.23
N GLU A 121 -16.79 -13.37 2.10
CA GLU A 121 -17.86 -14.26 2.55
C GLU A 121 -17.74 -15.66 1.93
N GLU A 122 -18.09 -16.69 2.70
CA GLU A 122 -17.96 -18.08 2.27
C GLU A 122 -18.65 -18.36 0.93
N CYS A 123 -19.81 -17.72 0.68
CA CYS A 123 -20.61 -17.93 -0.53
C CYS A 123 -19.91 -17.49 -1.82
N VAL A 124 -18.97 -16.54 -1.75
CA VAL A 124 -18.23 -16.04 -2.93
C VAL A 124 -16.87 -16.72 -3.11
N VAL A 125 -16.39 -17.47 -2.12
CA VAL A 125 -15.13 -18.23 -2.23
C VAL A 125 -15.36 -19.46 -3.11
N PRO A 126 -14.63 -19.61 -4.23
CA PRO A 126 -14.83 -20.71 -5.15
C PRO A 126 -14.40 -22.05 -4.54
N VAL A 127 -14.93 -23.12 -5.10
CA VAL A 127 -14.61 -24.50 -4.74
C VAL A 127 -13.93 -25.16 -5.94
N ASP A 128 -12.87 -25.93 -5.71
CA ASP A 128 -12.19 -26.68 -6.78
C ASP A 128 -12.87 -28.02 -7.09
N SER A 129 -12.30 -28.77 -8.04
CA SER A 129 -12.80 -30.09 -8.45
C SER A 129 -12.79 -31.14 -7.33
N ASN A 130 -12.01 -30.92 -6.27
CA ASN A 130 -11.92 -31.81 -5.11
C ASN A 130 -12.89 -31.41 -4.00
N GLY A 131 -13.71 -30.38 -4.20
CA GLY A 131 -14.63 -29.88 -3.20
C GLY A 131 -13.97 -28.95 -2.17
N PHE A 132 -12.74 -28.48 -2.41
CA PHE A 132 -12.02 -27.62 -1.47
C PHE A 132 -12.26 -26.13 -1.76
N LYS A 133 -12.67 -25.39 -0.73
CA LYS A 133 -12.75 -23.92 -0.78
C LYS A 133 -11.36 -23.34 -1.01
N GLN A 134 -11.26 -22.31 -1.84
CA GLN A 134 -9.96 -21.75 -2.24
C GLN A 134 -9.48 -20.62 -1.33
N TYR A 135 -9.49 -20.82 0.00
CA TYR A 135 -9.16 -19.77 0.98
C TYR A 135 -7.69 -19.35 0.94
N ASP A 136 -6.77 -20.23 0.54
CA ASP A 136 -5.34 -19.95 0.58
C ASP A 136 -4.83 -19.19 -0.66
N LYS A 137 -5.72 -18.42 -1.33
CA LYS A 137 -5.47 -17.58 -2.52
C LYS A 137 -5.83 -16.11 -2.26
N LEU A 138 -5.15 -15.18 -2.92
CA LEU A 138 -5.46 -13.74 -2.84
C LEU A 138 -6.90 -13.43 -3.26
N ASP A 139 -7.47 -14.19 -4.20
CA ASP A 139 -8.86 -14.02 -4.65
C ASP A 139 -9.90 -14.28 -3.55
N ALA A 140 -9.54 -14.96 -2.46
CA ALA A 140 -10.40 -15.16 -1.30
C ALA A 140 -10.39 -13.97 -0.32
N LEU A 141 -9.62 -12.92 -0.61
CA LEU A 141 -9.43 -11.75 0.23
C LEU A 141 -9.89 -10.46 -0.47
N HIS A 142 -10.47 -9.54 0.29
CA HIS A 142 -10.71 -8.15 -0.12
C HIS A 142 -9.42 -7.34 -0.01
N MET A 143 -8.42 -7.66 -0.84
CA MET A 143 -7.10 -7.00 -0.83
C MET A 143 -7.20 -5.50 -1.13
N ASP A 144 -8.17 -5.07 -1.92
CA ASP A 144 -8.43 -3.64 -2.17
C ASP A 144 -8.82 -2.90 -0.88
N ALA A 145 -9.73 -3.48 -0.08
CA ALA A 145 -10.13 -2.91 1.20
C ALA A 145 -8.98 -2.89 2.22
N MET A 146 -8.13 -3.92 2.21
CA MET A 146 -6.91 -3.94 3.02
C MET A 146 -5.94 -2.83 2.60
N MET A 147 -5.76 -2.61 1.29
CA MET A 147 -4.94 -1.52 0.77
C MET A 147 -5.53 -0.15 1.08
N ASP A 148 -6.85 0.01 1.09
CA ASP A 148 -7.50 1.24 1.51
C ASP A 148 -7.22 1.59 2.98
N GLU A 149 -7.19 0.59 3.88
CA GLU A 149 -6.81 0.80 5.28
C GLU A 149 -5.32 1.18 5.41
N VAL A 150 -4.43 0.48 4.69
CA VAL A 150 -3.00 0.80 4.61
C VAL A 150 -2.79 2.22 4.10
N ASN A 151 -3.48 2.62 3.03
CA ASN A 151 -3.39 3.95 2.44
C ASN A 151 -4.03 5.02 3.33
N SER A 152 -5.07 4.68 4.10
CA SER A 152 -5.59 5.56 5.15
C SER A 152 -4.55 5.81 6.23
N TRP A 153 -3.85 4.76 6.68
CA TRP A 153 -2.77 4.90 7.67
C TRP A 153 -1.61 5.73 7.12
N ARG A 154 -1.19 5.51 5.86
CA ARG A 154 -0.11 6.29 5.23
C ARG A 154 -0.42 7.79 5.14
N ARG A 155 -1.70 8.16 4.96
CA ARG A 155 -2.13 9.57 4.89
C ARG A 155 -2.23 10.23 6.26
N ASP A 156 -2.73 9.51 7.26
CA ASP A 156 -2.91 10.01 8.62
C ASP A 156 -2.72 8.85 9.62
N PRO A 157 -1.48 8.57 10.04
CA PRO A 157 -1.17 7.52 11.00
C PRO A 157 -1.85 7.75 12.36
N GLU A 158 -1.99 9.01 12.78
CA GLU A 158 -2.61 9.37 14.04
C GLU A 158 -4.12 9.08 14.05
N ALA A 159 -4.80 9.25 12.92
CA ALA A 159 -6.20 8.84 12.81
C ALA A 159 -6.39 7.32 12.97
N CYS A 160 -5.40 6.48 12.63
CA CYS A 160 -5.46 5.05 13.00
C CYS A 160 -5.46 4.92 14.53
N LEU A 161 -4.54 5.59 15.22
CA LEU A 161 -4.37 5.51 16.67
C LEU A 161 -5.64 5.99 17.42
N ARG A 162 -6.17 7.16 17.01
CA ARG A 162 -7.41 7.72 17.58
C ARG A 162 -8.61 6.79 17.44
N ARG A 163 -8.82 6.21 16.25
CA ARG A 163 -9.94 5.27 15.99
C ARG A 163 -9.89 4.02 16.86
N ARG A 164 -8.69 3.65 17.35
CA ARG A 164 -8.46 2.46 18.17
C ARG A 164 -8.44 2.76 19.67
N GLY A 165 -8.85 3.97 20.07
CA GLY A 165 -8.95 4.36 21.49
C GLY A 165 -7.60 4.62 22.16
N LEU A 166 -6.51 4.67 21.39
CA LEU A 166 -5.21 5.13 21.87
C LEU A 166 -5.21 6.65 21.77
N ASN A 167 -5.68 7.31 22.83
CA ASN A 167 -5.43 8.74 22.98
C ASN A 167 -3.92 8.92 23.14
N PRO A 168 -3.26 9.80 22.35
CA PRO A 168 -1.95 10.29 22.73
C PRO A 168 -2.13 11.10 24.03
N ALA A 169 -2.10 10.42 25.17
CA ALA A 169 -2.23 11.04 26.47
C ALA A 169 -0.93 11.79 26.78
N HIS A 170 -1.00 13.12 26.74
CA HIS A 170 -0.19 14.06 27.52
C HIS A 170 1.26 13.68 27.83
N ALA A 171 2.01 13.26 26.83
CA ALA A 171 3.44 13.52 26.79
C ALA A 171 3.62 14.45 25.60
N THR A 172 4.27 15.58 25.80
CA THR A 172 4.84 16.38 24.72
C THR A 172 6.21 15.78 24.38
N PRO A 173 6.34 14.84 23.42
CA PRO A 173 7.40 15.00 22.46
C PRO A 173 7.01 16.18 21.55
N SER A 174 7.98 16.94 21.07
CA SER A 174 7.74 17.82 19.92
C SER A 174 6.97 17.02 18.86
N ALA A 175 5.83 17.53 18.40
CA ALA A 175 4.97 16.86 17.42
C ALA A 175 5.70 16.56 16.09
N ASP A 176 6.91 17.06 15.91
CA ASP A 176 7.77 16.91 14.73
C ASP A 176 8.63 15.62 14.69
N GLU A 177 8.74 14.81 15.76
CA GLU A 177 9.73 13.70 15.80
C GLU A 177 9.15 12.29 16.07
N ALA A 178 7.83 12.12 16.16
CA ALA A 178 7.23 10.83 16.51
C ALA A 178 7.19 9.85 15.32
N VAL A 179 8.01 8.80 15.37
CA VAL A 179 7.94 7.69 14.39
C VAL A 179 6.72 6.80 14.70
N HIS A 180 5.71 6.81 13.82
CA HIS A 180 4.65 5.78 13.78
C HIS A 180 5.15 4.48 13.14
N VAL A 181 4.50 3.35 13.39
CA VAL A 181 4.88 2.06 12.78
C VAL A 181 3.65 1.33 12.30
N LEU A 182 3.65 0.85 11.06
CA LEU A 182 2.59 -0.05 10.59
C LEU A 182 3.08 -1.49 10.70
N ILE A 183 2.38 -2.32 11.46
CA ILE A 183 2.60 -3.75 11.50
C ILE A 183 1.49 -4.39 10.68
N VAL A 184 1.84 -5.06 9.58
CA VAL A 184 0.89 -5.83 8.78
C VAL A 184 1.21 -7.30 8.97
N GLU A 185 0.23 -8.09 9.37
CA GLU A 185 0.37 -9.54 9.46
C GLU A 185 -0.55 -10.30 8.52
N GLY A 186 -0.10 -11.47 8.04
CA GLY A 186 -0.93 -12.35 7.26
C GLY A 186 -0.17 -13.54 6.68
N PHE A 187 -0.84 -14.38 5.91
CA PHE A 187 -0.20 -15.56 5.30
C PHE A 187 0.11 -15.37 3.81
N LEU A 188 -0.44 -14.31 3.19
CA LEU A 188 -0.29 -13.96 1.77
C LEU A 188 0.21 -12.52 1.53
N ILE A 189 0.57 -11.77 2.58
CA ILE A 189 0.88 -10.34 2.47
C ILE A 189 2.07 -10.01 1.54
N PHE A 190 3.01 -10.94 1.37
CA PHE A 190 4.15 -10.79 0.44
C PHE A 190 3.83 -11.30 -0.99
N ASN A 191 2.68 -11.93 -1.22
CA ASN A 191 2.25 -12.34 -2.56
C ASN A 191 1.50 -11.22 -3.29
N HIS A 192 1.02 -10.21 -2.56
CA HIS A 192 0.31 -9.09 -3.15
C HIS A 192 1.27 -7.92 -3.38
N ARG A 193 1.75 -7.77 -4.61
CA ARG A 193 2.79 -6.80 -4.98
C ARG A 193 2.57 -5.37 -4.46
N PRO A 194 1.38 -4.73 -4.62
CA PRO A 194 1.16 -3.37 -4.10
C PRO A 194 1.33 -3.23 -2.58
N LEU A 195 0.95 -4.27 -1.83
CA LEU A 195 1.17 -4.32 -0.39
C LEU A 195 2.64 -4.61 -0.09
N ASN A 196 3.26 -5.54 -0.82
CA ASN A 196 4.63 -5.95 -0.57
C ASN A 196 5.65 -4.81 -0.77
N GLU A 197 5.42 -3.93 -1.75
CA GLU A 197 6.26 -2.76 -2.05
C GLU A 197 6.26 -1.71 -0.91
N ILE A 198 5.36 -1.81 0.07
CA ILE A 198 5.33 -0.88 1.21
C ILE A 198 6.31 -1.22 2.31
N PHE A 199 6.72 -2.49 2.41
CA PHE A 199 7.45 -2.98 3.57
C PHE A 199 8.92 -2.60 3.55
N CYS A 200 9.41 -2.05 4.66
CA CYS A 200 10.83 -1.83 4.91
C CYS A 200 11.50 -3.02 5.60
N LYS A 201 10.72 -3.85 6.31
CA LYS A 201 11.16 -5.09 6.95
C LYS A 201 10.16 -6.19 6.65
N ARG A 202 10.66 -7.38 6.28
CA ARG A 202 9.86 -8.56 5.96
C ARG A 202 10.31 -9.72 6.83
N TYR A 203 9.43 -10.17 7.72
CA TYR A 203 9.67 -11.36 8.54
C TYR A 203 8.82 -12.51 8.01
N PHE A 204 9.44 -13.66 7.77
CA PHE A 204 8.73 -14.87 7.36
C PHE A 204 8.99 -15.98 8.36
N MET A 205 7.97 -16.33 9.14
CA MET A 205 8.14 -17.34 10.18
C MET A 205 7.70 -18.72 9.69
N GLU A 206 8.58 -19.71 9.83
CA GLU A 206 8.44 -21.05 9.27
C GLU A 206 8.20 -22.10 10.34
N ILE A 207 7.42 -23.13 10.01
CA ILE A 207 7.35 -24.36 10.80
C ILE A 207 7.31 -25.56 9.86
N PRO A 208 7.86 -26.71 10.28
CA PRO A 208 7.73 -27.95 9.53
C PRO A 208 6.28 -28.37 9.26
N TYR A 209 6.09 -29.13 8.19
CA TYR A 209 4.78 -29.63 7.73
C TYR A 209 3.99 -30.32 8.85
N ASP A 210 4.60 -31.23 9.59
CA ASP A 210 3.96 -32.04 10.62
C ASP A 210 3.51 -31.19 11.81
N VAL A 211 4.31 -30.19 12.19
CA VAL A 211 3.95 -29.20 13.21
C VAL A 211 2.80 -28.33 12.73
N CYS A 212 2.84 -27.88 11.47
CA CYS A 212 1.78 -27.05 10.89
C CYS A 212 0.45 -27.80 10.84
N LYS A 213 0.48 -29.04 10.32
CA LYS A 213 -0.68 -29.93 10.26
C LYS A 213 -1.27 -30.15 11.64
N ARG A 214 -0.44 -30.53 12.62
CA ARG A 214 -0.87 -30.75 14.01
C ARG A 214 -1.54 -29.50 14.62
N ARG A 215 -0.91 -28.33 14.48
CA ARG A 215 -1.45 -27.05 15.01
C ARG A 215 -2.72 -26.60 14.27
N ARG A 216 -2.86 -26.94 12.98
CA ARG A 216 -4.07 -26.66 12.19
C ARG A 216 -5.21 -27.56 12.61
N SER A 217 -4.96 -28.86 12.76
CA SER A 217 -5.96 -29.84 13.23
C SER A 217 -6.50 -29.54 14.63
N SER A 218 -5.74 -28.83 15.48
CA SER A 218 -6.23 -28.40 16.80
C SER A 218 -7.05 -27.10 16.79
N ARG A 219 -7.16 -26.40 15.65
CA ARG A 219 -7.87 -25.13 15.53
C ARG A 219 -9.22 -25.36 14.84
N VAL A 220 -10.25 -24.71 15.35
CA VAL A 220 -11.57 -24.69 14.72
C VAL A 220 -11.65 -23.48 13.78
N TYR A 221 -11.87 -23.74 12.50
CA TYR A 221 -12.15 -22.74 11.47
C TYR A 221 -13.65 -22.63 11.22
N THR A 222 -14.07 -21.50 10.65
CA THR A 222 -15.45 -21.29 10.17
C THR A 222 -15.38 -20.90 8.69
N PRO A 223 -15.84 -21.75 7.76
CA PRO A 223 -16.29 -23.13 7.98
C PRO A 223 -15.14 -24.06 8.43
N PRO A 224 -15.44 -25.20 9.08
CA PRO A 224 -14.42 -26.18 9.46
C PRO A 224 -13.68 -26.75 8.25
N ASP A 225 -12.38 -27.05 8.41
CA ASP A 225 -11.59 -27.71 7.37
C ASP A 225 -12.20 -29.10 7.04
N PRO A 226 -12.56 -29.40 5.78
CA PRO A 226 -13.05 -30.73 5.41
C PRO A 226 -11.94 -31.79 5.45
N PRO A 227 -12.26 -33.09 5.48
CA PRO A 227 -11.27 -34.16 5.43
C PRO A 227 -10.30 -34.00 4.24
N GLY A 228 -9.00 -34.12 4.50
CA GLY A 228 -7.96 -33.98 3.48
C GLY A 228 -7.62 -32.54 3.06
N TYR A 229 -8.32 -31.52 3.56
CA TYR A 229 -8.12 -30.12 3.14
C TYR A 229 -6.68 -29.61 3.37
N PHE A 230 -6.05 -30.01 4.47
CA PHE A 230 -4.67 -29.59 4.75
C PHE A 230 -3.70 -30.08 3.68
N ASP A 231 -3.78 -31.37 3.35
CA ASP A 231 -2.86 -32.03 2.42
C ASP A 231 -3.19 -31.71 0.96
N GLY A 232 -4.47 -31.57 0.65
CA GLY A 232 -4.96 -31.36 -0.70
C GLY A 232 -5.05 -29.89 -1.12
N HIS A 233 -5.10 -28.94 -0.18
CA HIS A 233 -5.22 -27.52 -0.49
C HIS A 233 -4.20 -26.65 0.25
N VAL A 234 -4.24 -26.65 1.58
CA VAL A 234 -3.50 -25.68 2.42
C VAL A 234 -1.99 -25.76 2.21
N TRP A 235 -1.42 -26.96 2.34
CA TRP A 235 0.02 -27.14 2.23
C TRP A 235 0.54 -26.95 0.79
N PRO A 236 -0.11 -27.53 -0.25
CA PRO A 236 0.24 -27.21 -1.63
C PRO A 236 0.19 -25.71 -1.94
N MET A 237 -0.85 -25.01 -1.47
CA MET A 237 -0.96 -23.55 -1.64
C MET A 237 0.13 -22.82 -0.89
N TYR A 238 0.46 -23.20 0.34
CA TYR A 238 1.59 -22.63 1.08
C TYR A 238 2.91 -22.75 0.29
N LEU A 239 3.23 -23.93 -0.24
CA LEU A 239 4.45 -24.16 -1.03
C LEU A 239 4.48 -23.29 -2.29
N LYS A 240 3.36 -23.24 -3.02
CA LYS A 240 3.21 -22.38 -4.20
C LYS A 240 3.42 -20.90 -3.83
N ASN A 241 2.74 -20.42 -2.79
CA ASN A 241 2.82 -19.04 -2.33
C ASN A 241 4.21 -18.69 -1.80
N ARG A 242 4.94 -19.65 -1.22
CA ARG A 242 6.34 -19.48 -0.79
C ARG A 242 7.26 -19.31 -1.99
N GLN A 243 7.15 -20.19 -2.98
CA GLN A 243 7.96 -20.10 -4.19
C GLN A 243 7.76 -18.77 -4.93
N GLU A 244 6.50 -18.34 -5.07
CA GLU A 244 6.17 -17.03 -5.66
C GLU A 244 6.82 -15.88 -4.87
N MET A 245 6.70 -15.90 -3.54
CA MET A 245 7.29 -14.88 -2.67
C MET A 245 8.82 -14.81 -2.81
N GLU A 246 9.51 -15.95 -2.74
CA GLU A 246 10.96 -16.02 -2.86
C GLU A 246 11.45 -15.59 -4.25
N SER A 247 10.61 -15.72 -5.29
CA SER A 247 10.93 -15.23 -6.63
C SER A 247 10.80 -13.71 -6.78
N MET A 248 10.01 -13.06 -5.92
CA MET A 248 9.75 -11.62 -5.98
C MET A 248 10.67 -10.81 -5.06
N GLU A 249 11.07 -11.37 -3.92
CA GLU A 249 11.79 -10.64 -2.88
C GLU A 249 13.00 -11.41 -2.38
N SER A 250 14.16 -10.75 -2.32
CA SER A 250 15.39 -11.30 -1.75
C SER A 250 15.63 -10.89 -0.30
N ASP A 251 14.96 -9.83 0.18
CA ASP A 251 15.15 -9.28 1.53
C ASP A 251 14.02 -9.73 2.48
N ILE A 252 14.04 -11.02 2.81
CA ILE A 252 13.11 -11.65 3.75
C ILE A 252 13.92 -12.28 4.88
N LEU A 253 13.66 -11.88 6.12
CA LEU A 253 14.23 -12.51 7.30
C LEU A 253 13.39 -13.73 7.71
N PHE A 254 13.95 -14.92 7.53
CA PHE A 254 13.32 -16.17 7.93
C PHE A 254 13.47 -16.40 9.44
N LEU A 255 12.35 -16.68 10.10
CA LEU A 255 12.28 -16.94 11.54
C LEU A 255 11.90 -18.40 11.79
N ASP A 256 12.67 -19.10 12.61
CA ASP A 256 12.29 -20.43 13.08
C ASP A 256 11.12 -20.35 14.06
N GLY A 257 9.95 -20.76 13.59
CA GLY A 257 8.70 -20.73 14.33
C GLY A 257 8.53 -21.81 15.39
N LEU A 258 9.57 -22.61 15.64
CA LEU A 258 9.67 -23.52 16.77
C LEU A 258 10.38 -22.89 17.98
N LYS A 259 11.06 -21.76 17.79
CA LYS A 259 11.71 -21.02 18.88
C LYS A 259 10.70 -20.48 19.90
N PRO A 260 11.12 -20.27 21.16
CA PRO A 260 10.31 -19.60 22.17
C PRO A 260 9.78 -18.25 21.69
N LYS A 261 8.56 -17.91 22.11
CA LYS A 261 7.87 -16.68 21.67
C LYS A 261 8.65 -15.44 22.07
N GLU A 262 9.23 -15.47 23.26
CA GLU A 262 10.00 -14.40 23.87
C GLU A 262 11.30 -14.15 23.10
N GLU A 263 11.96 -15.22 22.63
CA GLU A 263 13.15 -15.12 21.78
C GLU A 263 12.81 -14.50 20.41
N LEU A 264 11.75 -14.98 19.77
CA LEU A 264 11.27 -14.43 18.49
C LEU A 264 10.87 -12.97 18.63
N LEU A 265 10.15 -12.61 19.69
CA LEU A 265 9.76 -11.25 19.98
C LEU A 265 10.96 -10.35 20.22
N ALA A 266 11.91 -10.76 21.06
CA ALA A 266 13.10 -9.97 21.36
C ALA A 266 13.98 -9.74 20.11
N HIS A 267 14.08 -10.74 19.23
CA HIS A 267 14.82 -10.61 17.97
C HIS A 267 14.14 -9.61 17.03
N VAL A 268 12.84 -9.80 16.75
CA VAL A 268 12.09 -8.93 15.84
C VAL A 268 11.98 -7.51 16.38
N TYR A 269 11.73 -7.35 17.68
CA TYR A 269 11.68 -6.04 18.33
C TYR A 269 12.99 -5.27 18.16
N ARG A 270 14.14 -5.92 18.42
CA ARG A 270 15.46 -5.30 18.25
C ARG A 270 15.70 -4.85 16.82
N ASP A 271 15.42 -5.71 15.84
CA ASP A 271 15.63 -5.39 14.43
C ASP A 271 14.71 -4.26 13.93
N VAL A 272 13.46 -4.21 14.41
CA VAL A 272 12.54 -3.10 14.10
C VAL A 272 13.00 -1.80 14.77
N CYS A 273 13.46 -1.84 16.03
CA CYS A 273 14.01 -0.65 16.71
C CYS A 273 15.24 -0.08 15.97
N GLN A 274 16.14 -0.94 15.51
CA GLN A 274 17.29 -0.52 14.70
C GLN A 274 16.86 0.15 13.39
N GLU A 275 15.83 -0.37 12.72
CA GLU A 275 15.31 0.28 11.51
C GLU A 275 14.63 1.61 11.81
N ILE A 276 13.91 1.73 12.94
CA ILE A 276 13.33 2.99 13.40
C ILE A 276 14.44 4.03 13.63
N GLU A 277 15.51 3.67 14.32
CA GLU A 277 16.67 4.56 14.57
C GLU A 277 17.32 4.98 13.25
N ARG A 278 17.60 4.02 12.37
CA ARG A 278 18.21 4.28 11.05
C ARG A 278 17.35 5.19 10.17
N LEU A 279 16.03 5.13 10.29
CA LEU A 279 15.13 6.02 9.56
C LEU A 279 15.09 7.41 10.17
N ARG A 280 15.20 7.55 11.50
CA ARG A 280 15.32 8.86 12.16
C ARG A 280 16.58 9.60 11.74
N GLU A 281 17.71 8.90 11.62
CA GLU A 281 19.00 9.50 11.23
C GLU A 281 19.06 9.98 9.77
N LYS A 282 18.11 9.54 8.92
CA LYS A 282 18.04 9.94 7.51
C LYS A 282 17.24 11.23 7.27
N HIS A 283 16.54 11.72 8.28
CA HIS A 283 15.69 12.91 8.25
C HIS A 283 16.30 14.01 9.11
#